data_AF-A0A835V021-F1
#
_entry.id   AF-A0A835V021-F1
#
_cell.length_a   1.000
_cell.length_b   1.000
_cell.length_c   1.000
_cell.angle_alpha   90.00
_cell.angle_beta   90.00
_cell.angle_gamma   90.00
#
_symmetry.space_group_name_H-M   'P 1'
#
loop_
_entity.id
_entity.type
_entity.pdbx_description
1 polymer ?
#
loop_
_entity_poly.entity_id
_entity_poly.type
_entity_poly.pdbx_seq_one_letter_code
_entity_poly.pdbx_strand_id
1 'polypeptide(L)'
;MDRLIRLEPSNQVVVRIEPGQRCYGSLTLRNVMYTMPVAFRILPLNRNRYGIRPQTGIIAPLATLTVEITYMPPPPPAPLLPDCAPESDDTFFLDSVVAPGASVKEGAAFSSLDSVPVDWFTAKKKQVFSDSALRVFLVGSAVLSRLVAEGDMEKVRQVLESSDPEWHSADSADPNGQTLLHLAISRGRADLVQLILEFGADVEARNRAGRSALEAASAAGETLIAELLLARGASTRPSPESPRGPVHHAAAEGHVEVLRLLLLNGADPNFQAADGRTALHLSAEGRRRDCVAALLSAGARADSRCGATGNTALHVAAAAGTRRWRGYWWRKGAGLREARNSAGRRHTTWLRRRGMDVFLAFCNSATAWRRRRGRVKAGLCRGRSRWEQRSTQGMGEDGRL
;
A
#
# COMPACT_ATOMS: atom_id res chain seq x y z
N MET A 1 15.77 38.90 -30.17
CA MET A 1 15.69 38.51 -31.59
C MET A 1 14.83 37.28 -31.65
N ASP A 2 13.74 37.38 -32.39
CA ASP A 2 12.56 36.55 -32.22
C ASP A 2 12.81 35.13 -32.72
N ARG A 3 12.45 34.14 -31.90
CA ARG A 3 12.50 32.72 -32.28
C ARG A 3 11.55 32.51 -33.45
N LEU A 4 12.05 31.96 -34.57
CA LEU A 4 11.22 31.66 -35.75
C LEU A 4 10.14 30.62 -35.44
N ILE A 5 10.41 29.76 -34.47
CA ILE A 5 9.54 28.68 -34.03
C ILE A 5 9.27 28.85 -32.54
N ARG A 6 7.99 28.74 -32.17
CA ARG A 6 7.53 28.67 -30.79
C ARG A 6 7.11 27.25 -30.47
N LEU A 7 7.50 26.77 -29.30
CA LEU A 7 7.08 25.48 -28.75
C LEU A 7 5.77 25.72 -28.00
N GLU A 8 4.70 25.03 -28.40
CA GLU A 8 3.40 25.09 -27.72
C GLU A 8 3.00 23.66 -27.30
N PRO A 9 2.41 23.45 -26.11
CA PRO A 9 2.20 24.40 -25.01
C PRO A 9 3.44 24.68 -24.14
N SER A 10 4.47 23.82 -24.19
CA SER A 10 5.69 23.95 -23.36
C SER A 10 6.93 23.38 -24.05
N ASN A 11 8.12 23.69 -23.54
CA ASN A 11 9.38 23.15 -24.06
C ASN A 11 9.67 21.69 -23.61
N GLN A 12 8.70 21.04 -22.97
CA GLN A 12 8.82 19.69 -22.45
C GLN A 12 8.11 18.69 -23.37
N VAL A 13 8.78 17.58 -23.67
CA VAL A 13 8.21 16.47 -24.43
C VAL A 13 7.98 15.30 -23.48
N VAL A 14 6.72 14.99 -23.21
CA VAL A 14 6.32 13.84 -22.41
C VAL A 14 6.45 12.58 -23.27
N VAL A 15 7.34 11.67 -22.89
CA VAL A 15 7.54 10.39 -23.57
C VAL A 15 7.08 9.27 -22.65
N ARG A 16 6.05 8.54 -23.08
CA ARG A 16 5.55 7.37 -22.35
C ARG A 16 6.48 6.17 -22.55
N ILE A 17 7.01 5.64 -21.46
CA ILE A 17 7.82 4.42 -21.44
C ILE A 17 7.00 3.29 -20.83
N GLU A 18 6.66 2.30 -21.66
CA GLU A 18 6.10 1.04 -21.23
C GLU A 18 6.91 -0.15 -21.77
N PRO A 19 7.08 -1.21 -20.96
CA PRO A 19 7.79 -2.40 -21.40
C PRO A 19 7.06 -3.04 -22.59
N GLY A 20 7.75 -3.17 -23.72
CA GLY A 20 7.25 -3.84 -24.93
C GLY A 20 6.46 -2.95 -25.90
N GLN A 21 6.26 -1.66 -25.59
CA GLN A 21 5.65 -0.70 -26.53
C GLN A 21 6.68 0.28 -27.11
N ARG A 22 6.35 0.86 -28.28
CA ARG A 22 7.15 1.94 -28.85
C ARG A 22 6.97 3.18 -27.97
N CYS A 23 8.05 3.63 -27.35
CA CYS A 23 8.05 4.82 -26.51
C CYS A 23 8.07 6.05 -27.43
N TYR A 24 6.95 6.76 -27.57
CA TYR A 24 6.88 8.00 -28.35
C TYR A 24 6.30 9.13 -27.52
N GLY A 25 6.74 10.35 -27.82
CA GLY A 25 6.17 11.60 -27.32
C GLY A 25 5.93 12.54 -28.48
N SER A 26 4.89 13.35 -28.39
CA SER A 26 4.56 14.35 -29.41
C SER A 26 4.97 15.74 -28.94
N LEU A 27 5.45 16.55 -29.87
CA LEU A 27 5.80 17.95 -29.64
C LEU A 27 5.16 18.80 -30.73
N THR A 28 4.54 19.92 -30.37
CA THR A 28 3.99 20.84 -31.37
C THR A 28 4.91 22.05 -31.56
N LEU A 29 5.29 22.29 -32.81
CA LEU A 29 6.07 23.43 -33.25
C LEU A 29 5.16 24.41 -33.98
N ARG A 30 5.20 25.68 -33.62
CA ARG A 30 4.44 26.74 -34.28
C ARG A 30 5.37 27.70 -35.00
N ASN A 31 5.09 27.97 -36.28
CA ASN A 31 5.77 29.03 -37.00
C ASN A 31 5.27 30.41 -36.53
N VAL A 32 6.19 31.27 -36.09
CA VAL A 32 5.90 32.64 -35.63
C VAL A 32 5.83 33.63 -36.80
N MET A 33 6.35 33.25 -37.96
CA MET A 33 6.37 34.11 -39.14
C MET A 33 4.98 34.16 -39.81
N TYR A 34 4.50 35.38 -40.06
CA TYR A 34 3.20 35.64 -40.68
C TYR A 34 3.19 35.38 -42.19
N THR A 35 4.32 35.62 -42.86
CA THR A 35 4.36 35.68 -44.33
C THR A 35 5.21 34.59 -44.94
N MET A 36 6.16 34.00 -44.21
CA MET A 36 7.18 33.09 -44.75
C MET A 36 7.15 31.72 -44.07
N PRO A 37 7.29 30.61 -44.84
CA PRO A 37 7.46 29.29 -44.26
C PRO A 37 8.87 29.14 -43.65
N VAL A 38 8.96 28.31 -42.61
CA VAL A 38 10.19 28.05 -41.86
C VAL A 38 10.56 26.58 -41.98
N ALA A 39 11.78 26.30 -42.42
CA ALA A 39 12.37 24.97 -42.39
C ALA A 39 13.04 24.75 -41.03
N PHE A 40 12.91 23.55 -40.48
CA PHE A 40 13.48 23.22 -39.18
C PHE A 40 14.15 21.86 -39.18
N ARG A 41 15.07 21.67 -38.24
CA ARG A 41 15.75 20.41 -37.99
C ARG A 41 15.97 20.24 -36.50
N ILE A 42 15.51 19.11 -35.95
CA ILE A 42 15.79 18.74 -34.56
C ILE A 42 16.85 17.65 -34.55
N LEU A 43 17.91 17.86 -33.77
CA LEU A 43 18.98 16.88 -33.61
C LEU A 43 19.16 16.56 -32.11
N PRO A 44 18.99 15.29 -31.70
CA PRO A 44 19.41 14.87 -30.37
C PRO A 44 20.94 14.84 -30.30
N LEU A 45 21.51 15.33 -29.19
CA LEU A 45 22.94 15.16 -28.91
C LEU A 45 23.30 13.67 -28.80
N ASN A 46 22.42 12.88 -28.18
CA ASN A 46 22.53 11.44 -28.05
C ASN A 46 21.68 10.71 -29.09
N ARG A 47 22.17 10.64 -30.34
CA ARG A 47 21.49 9.99 -31.49
C ARG A 47 21.16 8.51 -31.28
N ASN A 48 21.85 7.84 -30.36
CA ASN A 48 21.63 6.43 -30.07
C ASN A 48 20.39 6.19 -29.17
N ARG A 49 19.88 7.22 -28.48
CA ARG A 49 18.77 7.12 -27.52
C ARG A 49 17.45 7.68 -28.05
N TYR A 50 17.49 8.58 -29.04
CA TYR A 50 16.28 9.22 -29.57
C TYR A 50 16.27 9.21 -31.10
N GLY A 51 15.17 8.74 -31.67
CA GLY A 51 14.83 8.90 -33.08
C GLY A 51 13.77 9.99 -33.23
N ILE A 52 13.95 10.90 -34.16
CA ILE A 52 12.99 11.98 -34.42
C ILE A 52 12.42 11.79 -35.81
N ARG A 53 11.09 11.71 -35.92
CA ARG A 53 10.39 11.59 -37.20
C ARG A 53 9.34 12.70 -37.30
N PRO A 54 9.68 13.84 -37.90
CA PRO A 54 8.70 14.88 -38.22
C PRO A 54 7.85 14.44 -39.43
N GLN A 55 6.58 14.85 -39.46
CA GLN A 55 5.70 14.62 -40.60
C GLN A 55 6.15 15.40 -41.84
N THR A 56 6.62 16.64 -41.65
CA THR A 56 7.28 17.45 -42.68
C THR A 56 8.42 18.26 -42.05
N GLY A 57 9.44 18.63 -42.82
CA GLY A 57 10.55 19.49 -42.37
C GLY A 57 10.28 21.00 -42.52
N ILE A 58 9.09 21.38 -42.99
CA ILE A 58 8.73 22.76 -43.35
C ILE A 58 7.37 23.10 -42.77
N ILE A 59 7.31 24.21 -42.04
CA ILE A 59 6.09 24.72 -41.40
C ILE A 59 5.60 25.93 -42.19
N ALA A 60 4.35 25.90 -42.64
CA ALA A 60 3.70 27.03 -43.32
C ALA A 60 3.59 28.26 -42.38
N PRO A 61 3.38 29.48 -42.92
CA PRO A 61 3.18 30.68 -42.10
C PRO A 61 2.01 30.48 -41.12
N LEU A 62 2.22 30.83 -39.84
CA LEU A 62 1.27 30.64 -38.74
C LEU A 62 0.77 29.20 -38.50
N ALA A 63 1.29 28.21 -39.21
CA ALA A 63 0.89 26.82 -39.05
C ALA A 63 1.59 26.16 -37.86
N THR A 64 0.98 25.10 -37.37
CA THR A 64 1.52 24.22 -36.34
C THR A 64 1.86 22.86 -36.94
N LEU A 65 2.95 22.26 -36.47
CA LEU A 65 3.39 20.94 -36.89
C LEU A 65 3.71 20.07 -35.68
N THR A 66 3.22 18.82 -35.71
CA THR A 66 3.50 17.83 -34.68
C THR A 66 4.72 16.98 -35.06
N VAL A 67 5.70 16.92 -34.18
CA VAL A 67 6.89 16.07 -34.31
C VAL A 67 6.80 14.92 -33.32
N GLU A 68 7.04 13.70 -33.80
CA GLU A 68 7.13 12.51 -32.95
C GLU A 68 8.58 12.25 -32.57
N ILE A 69 8.85 12.21 -31.26
CA ILE A 69 10.13 11.81 -30.68
C ILE A 69 9.98 10.39 -30.15
N THR A 70 10.70 9.46 -30.75
CA THR A 70 10.76 8.05 -30.33
C THR A 70 11.96 7.84 -29.44
N TYR A 71 11.74 7.37 -28.21
CA TYR A 71 12.81 6.91 -27.32
C TYR A 71 13.19 5.47 -27.67
N MET A 72 14.47 5.26 -27.94
CA MET A 72 15.05 3.96 -28.22
C MET A 72 15.80 3.49 -26.96
N PRO A 73 15.25 2.55 -26.18
CA PRO A 73 15.94 2.04 -25.01
C PRO A 73 17.24 1.34 -25.44
N PRO A 74 18.32 1.47 -24.65
CA PRO A 74 19.58 0.78 -24.96
C PRO A 74 19.37 -0.74 -24.95
N PRO A 75 20.09 -1.49 -25.81
CA PRO A 75 19.98 -2.95 -25.81
C PRO A 75 20.43 -3.52 -24.46
N PRO A 76 19.78 -4.59 -23.96
CA PRO A 76 20.16 -5.23 -22.69
C PRO A 76 21.63 -5.65 -22.75
N PRO A 77 22.42 -5.50 -21.65
CA PRO A 77 22.00 -5.54 -20.25
C PRO A 77 21.79 -4.18 -19.54
N ALA A 78 21.76 -3.06 -20.28
CA ALA A 78 21.56 -1.73 -19.68
C ALA A 78 20.11 -1.55 -19.14
N PRO A 79 19.92 -0.78 -18.05
CA PRO A 79 18.58 -0.47 -17.54
C PRO A 79 17.75 0.23 -18.62
N LEU A 80 16.47 -0.13 -18.73
CA LEU A 80 15.51 0.46 -19.68
C LEU A 80 15.31 1.97 -19.45
N LEU A 81 15.65 2.44 -18.25
CA LEU A 81 15.50 3.82 -17.78
C LEU A 81 16.87 4.50 -17.64
N PRO A 82 17.03 5.75 -18.10
CA PRO A 82 18.21 6.55 -17.81
C PRO A 82 18.36 6.76 -16.30
N ASP A 83 19.61 6.90 -15.84
CA ASP A 83 19.91 7.10 -14.42
C ASP A 83 19.35 8.43 -13.87
N CYS A 84 19.09 9.41 -14.74
CA CYS A 84 18.52 10.72 -14.41
C CYS A 84 16.98 10.80 -14.55
N ALA A 85 16.26 9.70 -14.77
CA ALA A 85 14.79 9.74 -14.89
C ALA A 85 14.16 10.47 -13.66
N PRO A 86 13.18 11.37 -13.85
CA PRO A 86 12.33 11.57 -15.03
C PRO A 86 12.79 12.67 -15.99
N GLU A 87 13.67 13.57 -15.59
CA GLU A 87 14.21 14.62 -16.46
C GLU A 87 15.49 14.10 -17.13
N SER A 88 15.45 13.84 -18.43
CA SER A 88 16.68 13.54 -19.15
C SER A 88 17.49 14.84 -19.29
N ASP A 89 18.77 14.83 -18.90
CA ASP A 89 19.74 15.90 -19.22
C ASP A 89 20.09 15.96 -20.73
N ASP A 90 19.42 15.12 -21.54
CA ASP A 90 19.62 15.04 -22.97
C ASP A 90 19.14 16.33 -23.65
N THR A 91 20.09 17.10 -24.16
CA THR A 91 19.81 18.33 -24.92
C THR A 91 19.49 18.02 -26.38
N PHE A 92 18.47 18.69 -26.92
CA PHE A 92 18.16 18.69 -28.35
C PHE A 92 18.45 20.05 -28.94
N PHE A 93 19.08 20.08 -30.11
CA PHE A 93 19.24 21.30 -30.88
C PHE A 93 18.12 21.43 -31.90
N LEU A 94 17.36 22.52 -31.82
CA LEU A 94 16.40 22.95 -32.83
C LEU A 94 17.06 24.02 -33.69
N ASP A 95 17.46 23.65 -34.91
CA ASP A 95 17.89 24.59 -35.93
C ASP A 95 16.68 25.04 -36.76
N SER A 96 16.51 26.34 -36.97
CA SER A 96 15.44 26.90 -37.79
C SER A 96 15.95 27.95 -38.77
N VAL A 97 15.37 27.95 -39.97
CA VAL A 97 15.78 28.78 -41.10
C VAL A 97 14.56 29.21 -41.92
N VAL A 98 14.51 30.48 -42.32
CA VAL A 98 13.45 30.97 -43.23
C VAL A 98 13.66 30.38 -44.63
N ALA A 99 12.59 29.82 -45.21
CA ALA A 99 12.63 29.11 -46.49
C ALA A 99 11.72 29.78 -47.54
N PRO A 100 12.07 31.00 -48.03
CA PRO A 100 11.27 31.66 -49.06
C PRO A 100 11.24 30.82 -50.34
N GLY A 101 10.04 30.40 -50.77
CA GLY A 101 9.81 29.61 -52.00
C GLY A 101 9.54 28.11 -51.79
N ALA A 102 9.59 27.59 -50.56
CA ALA A 102 9.13 26.23 -50.29
C ALA A 102 7.60 26.14 -50.36
N SER A 103 7.05 25.38 -51.30
CA SER A 103 5.61 25.10 -51.36
C SER A 103 5.28 23.89 -50.49
N VAL A 104 4.39 24.08 -49.51
CA VAL A 104 3.79 22.99 -48.73
C VAL A 104 2.77 22.32 -49.64
N LYS A 105 3.16 21.29 -50.39
CA LYS A 105 2.22 20.51 -51.20
C LYS A 105 1.46 19.57 -50.29
N GLU A 106 0.23 19.95 -49.92
CA GLU A 106 -0.74 19.03 -49.32
C GLU A 106 -1.07 17.92 -50.34
N GLY A 107 -0.75 16.67 -50.01
CA GLY A 107 -1.21 15.50 -50.76
C GLY A 107 -0.16 14.58 -51.39
N ALA A 108 1.15 14.80 -51.22
CA ALA A 108 2.15 13.81 -51.65
C ALA A 108 2.49 12.84 -50.52
N ALA A 109 2.46 11.54 -50.84
CA ALA A 109 2.66 10.42 -49.95
C ALA A 109 3.83 10.60 -48.96
N PHE A 110 3.53 10.24 -47.71
CA PHE A 110 4.42 10.12 -46.56
C PHE A 110 5.69 9.31 -46.88
N SER A 111 6.73 9.98 -47.35
CA SER A 111 8.10 9.51 -47.23
C SER A 111 9.02 10.69 -47.49
N SER A 112 9.81 11.03 -46.47
CA SER A 112 11.15 11.59 -46.55
C SER A 112 11.34 12.93 -45.83
N LEU A 113 12.17 12.83 -44.81
CA LEU A 113 13.06 13.86 -44.32
C LEU A 113 13.91 14.52 -45.47
N ASP A 114 13.87 13.99 -46.69
CA ASP A 114 14.68 14.40 -47.86
C ASP A 114 14.21 15.69 -48.53
N SER A 115 13.08 16.27 -48.12
CA SER A 115 12.59 17.53 -48.71
C SER A 115 13.37 18.78 -48.26
N VAL A 116 14.19 18.69 -47.20
CA VAL A 116 14.96 19.84 -46.68
C VAL A 116 16.46 19.58 -46.83
N PRO A 117 17.14 20.24 -47.80
CA PRO A 117 18.58 20.10 -47.98
C PRO A 117 19.38 20.51 -46.74
N VAL A 118 20.35 19.67 -46.35
CA VAL A 118 21.25 19.94 -45.21
C VAL A 118 21.98 21.27 -45.36
N ASP A 119 22.26 21.68 -46.59
CA ASP A 119 22.95 22.93 -46.93
C ASP A 119 22.18 24.19 -46.50
N TRP A 120 20.87 24.10 -46.27
CA TRP A 120 20.05 25.23 -45.79
C TRP A 120 20.40 25.65 -44.36
N PHE A 121 20.99 24.75 -43.57
CA PHE A 121 21.36 24.99 -42.18
C PHE A 121 22.82 25.42 -42.02
N THR A 122 23.47 25.88 -43.09
CA THR A 122 24.85 26.40 -43.04
C THR A 122 24.87 27.92 -42.82
N ALA A 123 25.67 28.38 -41.84
CA ALA A 123 25.77 29.79 -41.45
C ALA A 123 26.24 30.75 -42.58
N LYS A 124 26.74 30.22 -43.69
CA LYS A 124 27.29 30.99 -44.81
C LYS A 124 26.22 31.62 -45.71
N LYS A 125 24.94 31.22 -45.63
CA LYS A 125 23.89 31.74 -46.55
C LYS A 125 22.56 32.12 -45.92
N LYS A 126 22.25 31.78 -44.67
CA LYS A 126 20.97 32.11 -44.01
C LYS A 126 21.14 32.31 -42.50
N GLN A 127 20.32 33.16 -41.87
CA GLN A 127 20.24 33.29 -40.41
C GLN A 127 19.69 31.97 -39.85
N VAL A 128 20.58 31.14 -39.30
CA VAL A 128 20.24 29.92 -38.59
C VAL A 128 20.06 30.26 -37.12
N PHE A 129 18.90 29.94 -36.57
CA PHE A 129 18.63 30.07 -35.14
C PHE A 129 18.66 28.69 -34.50
N SER A 130 19.58 28.50 -33.55
CA SER A 130 19.70 27.28 -32.76
C SER A 130 19.17 27.51 -31.35
N ASP A 131 18.24 26.66 -30.90
CA ASP A 131 17.73 26.66 -29.53
C ASP A 131 17.94 25.28 -28.90
N SER A 132 18.38 25.25 -27.64
CA SER A 132 18.60 24.02 -26.85
C SER A 132 17.49 23.76 -25.83
N ALA A 133 16.38 24.50 -25.91
CA ALA A 133 15.36 24.54 -24.86
C ALA A 133 14.52 23.26 -24.69
N LEU A 134 14.62 22.28 -25.59
CA LEU A 134 13.83 21.06 -25.55
C LEU A 134 14.31 20.12 -24.43
N ARG A 135 13.41 19.81 -23.51
CA ARG A 135 13.62 18.83 -22.44
C ARG A 135 12.70 17.65 -22.63
N VAL A 136 13.24 16.44 -22.57
CA VAL A 136 12.42 15.22 -22.58
C VAL A 136 12.08 14.84 -21.14
N PHE A 137 10.81 14.58 -20.91
CA PHE A 137 10.25 14.18 -19.63
C PHE A 137 9.71 12.77 -19.77
N LEU A 138 10.34 11.82 -19.08
CA LEU A 138 10.00 10.41 -19.19
C LEU A 138 8.90 10.06 -18.19
N VAL A 139 7.79 9.55 -18.69
CA VAL A 139 6.64 9.16 -17.87
C VAL A 139 6.39 7.68 -18.14
N GLY A 140 6.25 6.86 -17.11
CA GLY A 140 6.11 5.41 -17.28
C GLY A 140 5.83 4.71 -15.96
N SER A 141 5.26 3.51 -16.00
CA SER A 141 5.04 2.70 -14.81
C SER A 141 6.35 2.41 -14.07
N ALA A 142 7.41 2.07 -14.82
CA ALA A 142 8.74 1.83 -14.30
C ALA A 142 9.45 3.11 -13.82
N VAL A 143 9.15 4.27 -14.42
CA VAL A 143 9.67 5.57 -13.95
C VAL A 143 9.05 5.90 -12.61
N LEU A 144 7.72 5.81 -12.51
CA LEU A 144 6.98 6.09 -11.28
C LEU A 144 7.36 5.14 -10.16
N SER A 145 7.52 3.84 -10.43
CA SER A 145 7.92 2.88 -9.40
C SER A 145 9.31 3.17 -8.84
N ARG A 146 10.25 3.56 -9.71
CA ARG A 146 11.60 3.99 -9.29
C ARG A 146 11.55 5.27 -8.46
N LEU A 147 10.82 6.30 -8.89
CA LEU A 147 10.73 7.57 -8.16
C LEU A 147 10.04 7.44 -6.80
N VAL A 148 9.02 6.58 -6.70
CA VAL A 148 8.39 6.25 -5.42
C VAL A 148 9.36 5.48 -4.51
N ALA A 149 10.20 4.61 -5.07
CA ALA A 149 11.21 3.87 -4.32
C ALA A 149 12.37 4.76 -3.83
N GLU A 150 12.77 5.76 -4.64
CA GLU A 150 13.77 6.78 -4.28
C GLU A 150 13.20 7.79 -3.28
N GLY A 151 11.93 8.14 -3.42
CA GLY A 151 11.23 9.05 -2.53
C GLY A 151 11.23 10.51 -2.96
N ASP A 152 11.39 10.81 -4.24
CA ASP A 152 11.36 12.19 -4.71
C ASP A 152 9.91 12.64 -4.94
N MET A 153 9.29 13.28 -3.94
CA MET A 153 7.88 13.67 -3.98
C MET A 153 7.57 14.64 -5.13
N GLU A 154 8.42 15.65 -5.33
CA GLU A 154 8.23 16.67 -6.36
C GLU A 154 8.22 16.06 -7.76
N LYS A 155 9.18 15.17 -8.03
CA LYS A 155 9.26 14.43 -9.30
C LYS A 155 8.06 13.51 -9.47
N VAL A 156 7.62 12.80 -8.43
CA VAL A 156 6.40 11.96 -8.49
C VAL A 156 5.17 12.82 -8.83
N ARG A 157 5.00 13.96 -8.16
CA ARG A 157 3.91 14.90 -8.44
C ARG A 157 3.96 15.39 -9.89
N GLN A 158 5.13 15.84 -10.35
CA GLN A 158 5.33 16.32 -11.71
C GLN A 158 5.00 15.23 -12.75
N VAL A 159 5.42 13.98 -12.50
CA VAL A 159 5.11 12.84 -13.38
C VAL A 159 3.61 12.54 -13.41
N LEU A 160 2.93 12.56 -12.27
CA LEU A 160 1.48 12.38 -12.20
C LEU A 160 0.71 13.53 -12.86
N GLU A 161 1.12 14.78 -12.67
CA GLU A 161 0.49 15.97 -13.28
C GLU A 161 0.71 16.02 -14.80
N SER A 162 1.87 15.57 -15.29
CA SER A 162 2.20 15.52 -16.72
C SER A 162 1.59 14.33 -17.46
N SER A 163 1.03 13.36 -16.73
CA SER A 163 0.48 12.13 -17.32
C SER A 163 -0.92 12.36 -17.90
N ASP A 164 -1.23 11.65 -18.99
CA ASP A 164 -2.53 11.76 -19.65
C ASP A 164 -3.66 11.27 -18.73
N PRO A 165 -4.79 12.00 -18.63
CA PRO A 165 -5.89 11.63 -17.73
C PRO A 165 -6.59 10.31 -18.10
N GLU A 166 -6.46 9.81 -19.34
CA GLU A 166 -6.96 8.48 -19.72
C GLU A 166 -6.10 7.36 -19.13
N TRP A 167 -4.82 7.63 -18.91
CA TRP A 167 -3.90 6.72 -18.27
C TRP A 167 -3.94 6.94 -16.77
N HIS A 168 -4.53 5.99 -16.05
CA HIS A 168 -4.61 5.98 -14.59
C HIS A 168 -3.21 5.70 -14.00
N SER A 169 -2.31 6.67 -14.14
CA SER A 169 -0.88 6.55 -13.84
C SER A 169 -0.64 6.21 -12.36
N ALA A 170 -1.57 6.61 -11.49
CA ALA A 170 -1.56 6.33 -10.06
C ALA A 170 -1.68 4.81 -9.73
N ASP A 171 -2.29 4.01 -10.61
CA ASP A 171 -2.46 2.56 -10.45
C ASP A 171 -1.32 1.74 -11.06
N SER A 172 -0.27 2.42 -11.52
CA SER A 172 0.89 1.77 -12.10
C SER A 172 1.53 0.76 -11.13
N ALA A 173 2.09 -0.30 -11.69
CA ALA A 173 2.81 -1.31 -10.94
C ALA A 173 4.25 -1.48 -11.45
N ASP A 174 5.14 -1.80 -10.52
CA ASP A 174 6.52 -2.20 -10.78
C ASP A 174 6.56 -3.57 -11.50
N PRO A 175 7.64 -3.95 -12.23
CA PRO A 175 7.87 -5.30 -12.74
C PRO A 175 7.62 -6.44 -11.74
N ASN A 176 7.78 -6.18 -10.45
CA ASN A 176 7.48 -7.15 -9.39
C ASN A 176 5.98 -7.31 -9.09
N GLY A 177 5.11 -6.54 -9.75
CA GLY A 177 3.66 -6.50 -9.52
C GLY A 177 3.29 -5.80 -8.20
N GLN A 178 4.10 -4.85 -7.76
CA GLN A 178 3.77 -3.98 -6.63
C GLN A 178 3.24 -2.65 -7.16
N THR A 179 2.05 -2.24 -6.72
CA THR A 179 1.49 -0.93 -7.10
C THR A 179 2.25 0.21 -6.42
N LEU A 180 2.13 1.44 -6.93
CA LEU A 180 2.77 2.61 -6.35
C LEU A 180 2.41 2.80 -4.86
N LEU A 181 1.14 2.58 -4.50
CA LEU A 181 0.69 2.60 -3.10
C LEU A 181 1.47 1.59 -2.24
N HIS A 182 1.62 0.35 -2.70
CA HIS A 182 2.37 -0.67 -1.94
C HIS A 182 3.84 -0.29 -1.76
N LEU A 183 4.46 0.30 -2.78
CA LEU A 183 5.84 0.78 -2.69
C LEU A 183 5.97 1.91 -1.66
N ALA A 184 5.08 2.91 -1.71
CA ALA A 184 5.07 4.01 -0.75
C ALA A 184 4.87 3.52 0.70
N ILE A 185 3.98 2.55 0.90
CA ILE A 185 3.73 1.91 2.21
C ILE A 185 4.95 1.14 2.69
N SER A 186 5.61 0.39 1.81
CA SER A 186 6.85 -0.35 2.17
C SER A 186 7.99 0.57 2.62
N ARG A 187 7.95 1.85 2.22
CA ARG A 187 8.90 2.89 2.61
C ARG A 187 8.46 3.69 3.84
N GLY A 188 7.25 3.46 4.37
CA GLY A 188 6.70 4.18 5.52
C GLY A 188 6.41 5.67 5.23
N ARG A 189 6.22 6.03 3.96
CA ARG A 189 6.06 7.44 3.55
C ARG A 189 4.60 7.82 3.41
N ALA A 190 4.00 8.28 4.51
CA ALA A 190 2.61 8.75 4.52
C ALA A 190 2.35 9.87 3.51
N ASP A 191 3.31 10.77 3.32
CA ASP A 191 3.17 11.90 2.40
C ASP A 191 3.04 11.46 0.92
N LEU A 192 3.74 10.39 0.52
CA LEU A 192 3.55 9.81 -0.82
C LEU A 192 2.22 9.08 -0.95
N VAL A 193 1.83 8.35 0.10
CA VAL A 193 0.54 7.67 0.09
C VAL A 193 -0.57 8.69 -0.09
N GLN A 194 -0.52 9.81 0.64
CA GLN A 194 -1.46 10.91 0.49
C GLN A 194 -1.46 11.47 -0.94
N LEU A 195 -0.29 11.79 -1.50
CA LEU A 195 -0.16 12.29 -2.86
C LEU A 195 -0.79 11.32 -3.87
N ILE A 196 -0.42 10.04 -3.83
CA ILE A 196 -0.91 9.03 -4.78
C ILE A 196 -2.43 8.86 -4.65
N LEU A 197 -2.98 8.94 -3.43
CA LEU A 197 -4.43 8.91 -3.19
C LEU A 197 -5.13 10.18 -3.70
N GLU A 198 -4.51 11.36 -3.64
CA GLU A 198 -5.06 12.61 -4.22
C GLU A 198 -5.22 12.51 -5.74
N PHE A 199 -4.33 11.78 -6.42
CA PHE A 199 -4.43 11.49 -7.86
C PHE A 199 -5.36 10.31 -8.20
N GLY A 200 -6.16 9.84 -7.25
CA GLY A 200 -7.23 8.88 -7.51
C GLY A 200 -6.79 7.42 -7.63
N ALA A 201 -5.66 7.03 -7.03
CA ALA A 201 -5.24 5.63 -6.97
C ALA A 201 -6.31 4.72 -6.34
N ASP A 202 -6.47 3.53 -6.91
CA ASP A 202 -7.33 2.49 -6.38
C ASP A 202 -6.76 1.93 -5.07
N VAL A 203 -7.50 2.17 -3.98
CA VAL A 203 -7.19 1.75 -2.62
C VAL A 203 -7.28 0.23 -2.45
N GLU A 204 -8.14 -0.41 -3.24
CA GLU A 204 -8.37 -1.85 -3.21
C GLU A 204 -7.46 -2.62 -4.18
N ALA A 205 -6.63 -1.90 -4.94
CA ALA A 205 -5.64 -2.49 -5.80
C ALA A 205 -4.74 -3.44 -5.00
N ARG A 206 -4.39 -4.56 -5.62
CA ARG A 206 -3.64 -5.63 -4.96
C ARG A 206 -2.26 -5.77 -5.55
N ASN A 207 -1.31 -6.11 -4.69
CA ASN A 207 0.00 -6.52 -5.16
C ASN A 207 -0.02 -7.98 -5.64
N ARG A 208 1.08 -8.42 -6.24
CA ARG A 208 1.31 -9.79 -6.68
C ARG A 208 1.12 -10.87 -5.60
N ALA A 209 1.27 -10.51 -4.32
CA ALA A 209 1.03 -11.42 -3.21
C ALA A 209 -0.46 -11.48 -2.78
N GLY A 210 -1.36 -10.84 -3.54
CA GLY A 210 -2.79 -10.75 -3.26
C GLY A 210 -3.13 -9.84 -2.08
N ARG A 211 -2.18 -9.06 -1.55
CA ARG A 211 -2.43 -8.19 -0.39
C ARG A 211 -3.01 -6.86 -0.85
N SER A 212 -3.94 -6.32 -0.07
CA SER A 212 -4.42 -4.94 -0.23
C SER A 212 -3.46 -3.94 0.41
N ALA A 213 -3.60 -2.67 0.04
CA ALA A 213 -2.82 -1.57 0.64
C ALA A 213 -2.98 -1.54 2.17
N LEU A 214 -4.20 -1.73 2.68
CA LEU A 214 -4.47 -1.75 4.12
C LEU A 214 -3.83 -2.95 4.83
N GLU A 215 -3.80 -4.12 4.19
CA GLU A 215 -3.08 -5.30 4.71
C GLU A 215 -1.57 -5.04 4.79
N ALA A 216 -0.99 -4.40 3.77
CA ALA A 216 0.42 -4.03 3.77
C ALA A 216 0.75 -3.01 4.86
N ALA A 217 -0.06 -1.96 5.02
CA ALA A 217 0.10 -0.96 6.08
C ALA A 217 -0.04 -1.59 7.48
N SER A 218 -0.99 -2.53 7.63
CA SER A 218 -1.20 -3.29 8.87
C SER A 218 -0.04 -4.22 9.23
N ALA A 219 0.66 -4.76 8.23
CA ALA A 219 1.86 -5.56 8.45
C ALA A 219 3.07 -4.67 8.81
N ALA A 220 3.20 -3.52 8.15
CA ALA A 220 4.27 -2.56 8.43
C ALA A 220 4.13 -1.86 9.79
N GLY A 221 2.89 -1.67 10.27
CA GLY A 221 2.60 -0.97 11.53
C GLY A 221 2.43 0.54 11.37
N GLU A 222 2.24 0.99 10.13
CA GLU A 222 2.14 2.40 9.78
C GLU A 222 0.74 2.94 10.10
N THR A 223 0.59 3.53 11.28
CA THR A 223 -0.68 4.03 11.82
C THR A 223 -1.29 5.13 10.97
N LEU A 224 -0.52 6.18 10.65
CA LEU A 224 -0.97 7.30 9.84
C LEU A 224 -1.43 6.85 8.44
N ILE A 225 -0.67 5.93 7.83
CA ILE A 225 -1.01 5.36 6.53
C ILE A 225 -2.32 4.57 6.62
N ALA A 226 -2.50 3.74 7.66
CA ALA A 226 -3.74 3.00 7.87
C ALA A 226 -4.93 3.94 8.06
N GLU A 227 -4.78 5.05 8.79
CA GLU A 227 -5.82 6.08 8.94
C GLU A 227 -6.20 6.71 7.59
N LEU A 228 -5.21 7.11 6.78
CA LEU A 228 -5.43 7.68 5.46
C LEU A 228 -6.19 6.72 4.53
N LEU A 229 -5.79 5.44 4.52
CA LEU A 229 -6.45 4.41 3.70
C LEU A 229 -7.90 4.18 4.15
N LEU A 230 -8.15 4.09 5.47
CA LEU A 230 -9.50 3.94 6.02
C LEU A 230 -10.38 5.16 5.73
N ALA A 231 -9.82 6.37 5.81
CA ALA A 231 -10.52 7.60 5.46
C ALA A 231 -10.94 7.65 3.98
N ARG A 232 -10.18 6.99 3.09
CA ARG A 232 -10.52 6.82 1.66
C ARG A 232 -11.39 5.60 1.37
N GLY A 233 -11.92 4.93 2.41
CA GLY A 233 -12.87 3.84 2.26
C GLY A 233 -12.25 2.46 2.05
N ALA A 234 -10.98 2.26 2.44
CA ALA A 234 -10.34 0.94 2.38
C ALA A 234 -11.16 -0.13 3.13
N SER A 235 -11.28 -1.30 2.51
CA SER A 235 -12.00 -2.42 3.09
C SER A 235 -11.22 -3.04 4.25
N THR A 236 -11.89 -3.20 5.40
CA THR A 236 -11.31 -3.87 6.58
C THR A 236 -11.37 -5.39 6.50
N ARG A 237 -12.02 -5.92 5.45
CA ARG A 237 -12.13 -7.35 5.16
C ARG A 237 -10.85 -7.87 4.51
N PRO A 238 -10.52 -9.16 4.65
CA PRO A 238 -9.41 -9.72 3.91
C PRO A 238 -9.68 -9.67 2.40
N SER A 239 -8.60 -9.64 1.63
CA SER A 239 -8.71 -10.00 0.22
C SER A 239 -8.98 -11.52 0.09
N PRO A 240 -9.72 -11.97 -0.94
CA PRO A 240 -9.94 -13.40 -1.24
C PRO A 240 -8.66 -14.16 -1.59
N GLU A 241 -7.60 -13.47 -2.03
CA GLU A 241 -6.32 -14.08 -2.42
C GLU A 241 -5.31 -14.10 -1.25
N SER A 242 -5.50 -13.22 -0.26
CA SER A 242 -4.69 -13.19 0.94
C SER A 242 -5.23 -14.18 1.97
N PRO A 243 -4.38 -15.04 2.55
CA PRO A 243 -4.82 -15.98 3.58
C PRO A 243 -5.22 -15.25 4.89
N ARG A 244 -4.86 -13.97 5.05
CA ARG A 244 -5.00 -13.20 6.29
C ARG A 244 -5.45 -11.77 6.00
N GLY A 245 -6.47 -11.29 6.70
CA GLY A 245 -6.91 -9.89 6.61
C GLY A 245 -6.08 -8.89 7.41
N PRO A 246 -6.42 -7.58 7.32
CA PRO A 246 -5.67 -6.49 7.98
C PRO A 246 -5.50 -6.69 9.50
N VAL A 247 -6.59 -7.05 10.19
CA VAL A 247 -6.61 -7.30 11.65
C VAL A 247 -5.66 -8.45 12.04
N HIS A 248 -5.52 -9.45 11.17
CA HIS A 248 -4.62 -10.57 11.41
C HIS A 248 -3.15 -10.16 11.30
N HIS A 249 -2.82 -9.33 10.32
CA HIS A 249 -1.47 -8.80 10.15
C HIS A 249 -1.06 -7.91 11.32
N ALA A 250 -1.91 -6.94 11.70
CA ALA A 250 -1.65 -6.07 12.85
C ALA A 250 -1.49 -6.87 14.15
N ALA A 251 -2.34 -7.88 14.39
CA ALA A 251 -2.28 -8.71 15.59
C ALA A 251 -1.08 -9.67 15.63
N ALA A 252 -0.63 -10.18 14.47
CA ALA A 252 0.53 -11.06 14.38
C ALA A 252 1.83 -10.29 14.68
N GLU A 253 2.00 -9.12 14.06
CA GLU A 253 3.20 -8.30 14.23
C GLU A 253 3.21 -7.55 15.56
N GLY A 254 2.03 -7.29 16.14
CA GLY A 254 1.90 -6.69 17.46
C GLY A 254 1.65 -5.18 17.46
N HIS A 255 1.15 -4.65 16.34
CA HIS A 255 0.87 -3.22 16.14
C HIS A 255 -0.49 -2.87 16.77
N VAL A 256 -0.46 -2.43 18.03
CA VAL A 256 -1.67 -2.24 18.85
C VAL A 256 -2.50 -1.06 18.36
N GLU A 257 -1.84 0.01 17.93
CA GLU A 257 -2.43 1.26 17.48
C GLU A 257 -3.20 1.03 16.17
N VAL A 258 -2.56 0.40 15.18
CA VAL A 258 -3.24 -0.01 13.93
C VAL A 258 -4.40 -0.95 14.23
N LEU A 259 -4.21 -1.90 15.14
CA LEU A 259 -5.27 -2.83 15.53
C LEU A 259 -6.48 -2.11 16.15
N ARG A 260 -6.25 -1.12 17.01
CA ARG A 260 -7.32 -0.29 17.59
C ARG A 260 -8.04 0.51 16.51
N LEU A 261 -7.32 1.10 15.57
CA LEU A 261 -7.89 1.85 14.45
C LEU A 261 -8.79 0.98 13.58
N LEU A 262 -8.33 -0.23 13.23
CA LEU A 262 -9.12 -1.19 12.46
C LEU A 262 -10.42 -1.57 13.20
N LEU A 263 -10.33 -1.86 14.51
CA LEU A 263 -11.49 -2.22 15.33
C LEU A 263 -12.49 -1.06 15.48
N LEU A 264 -12.00 0.19 15.57
CA LEU A 264 -12.84 1.37 15.61
C LEU A 264 -13.60 1.59 14.30
N ASN A 265 -12.96 1.27 13.17
CA ASN A 265 -13.54 1.35 11.83
C ASN A 265 -14.35 0.09 11.43
N GLY A 266 -14.89 -0.64 12.42
CA GLY A 266 -15.83 -1.73 12.19
C GLY A 266 -15.22 -3.05 11.72
N ALA A 267 -13.90 -3.26 11.88
CA ALA A 267 -13.29 -4.54 11.58
C ALA A 267 -13.73 -5.63 12.58
N ASP A 268 -14.12 -6.80 12.07
CA ASP A 268 -14.60 -7.91 12.89
C ASP A 268 -13.44 -8.60 13.64
N PRO A 269 -13.35 -8.53 14.99
CA PRO A 269 -12.27 -9.17 15.76
C PRO A 269 -12.33 -10.71 15.74
N ASN A 270 -13.48 -11.26 15.35
CA ASN A 270 -13.77 -12.69 15.31
C ASN A 270 -13.56 -13.30 13.92
N PHE A 271 -13.16 -12.48 12.95
CA PHE A 271 -12.93 -12.92 11.60
C PHE A 271 -11.84 -14.01 11.57
N GLN A 272 -12.02 -15.03 10.74
CA GLN A 272 -11.12 -16.18 10.63
C GLN A 272 -10.30 -16.07 9.35
N ALA A 273 -8.98 -16.18 9.46
CA ALA A 273 -8.07 -16.37 8.34
C ALA A 273 -8.36 -17.70 7.61
N ALA A 274 -7.77 -17.90 6.43
CA ALA A 274 -7.90 -19.14 5.66
C ALA A 274 -7.51 -20.41 6.46
N ASP A 275 -6.55 -20.27 7.39
CA ASP A 275 -6.11 -21.35 8.30
C ASP A 275 -7.13 -21.64 9.43
N GLY A 276 -8.25 -20.92 9.47
CA GLY A 276 -9.23 -20.90 10.56
C GLY A 276 -8.74 -20.19 11.83
N ARG A 277 -7.55 -19.56 11.82
CA ARG A 277 -7.01 -18.81 12.95
C ARG A 277 -7.64 -17.42 13.00
N THR A 278 -8.04 -16.96 14.19
CA THR A 278 -8.45 -15.55 14.42
C THR A 278 -7.25 -14.68 14.83
N ALA A 279 -7.40 -13.35 14.78
CA ALA A 279 -6.40 -12.40 15.25
C ALA A 279 -5.97 -12.65 16.72
N LEU A 280 -6.88 -13.15 17.55
CA LEU A 280 -6.58 -13.55 18.94
C LEU A 280 -5.61 -14.73 19.01
N HIS A 281 -5.67 -15.68 18.08
CA HIS A 281 -4.72 -16.80 18.02
C HIS A 281 -3.32 -16.32 17.63
N LEU A 282 -3.22 -15.41 16.66
CA LEU A 282 -1.93 -14.89 16.19
C LEU A 282 -1.25 -14.02 17.25
N SER A 283 -1.98 -13.14 17.92
CA SER A 283 -1.46 -12.37 19.05
C SER A 283 -1.09 -13.25 20.26
N ALA A 284 -1.81 -14.38 20.46
CA ALA A 284 -1.49 -15.40 21.47
C ALA A 284 -0.14 -16.08 21.20
N GLU A 285 0.13 -16.39 19.94
CA GLU A 285 1.37 -17.01 19.43
C GLU A 285 2.55 -16.04 19.53
N GLY A 286 2.37 -14.81 19.05
CA GLY A 286 3.37 -13.73 19.10
C GLY A 286 3.62 -13.15 20.51
N ARG A 287 2.90 -13.61 21.54
CA ARG A 287 3.00 -13.14 22.93
C ARG A 287 2.71 -11.63 23.10
N ARG A 288 1.85 -11.08 22.24
CA ARG A 288 1.52 -9.65 22.19
C ARG A 288 0.41 -9.33 23.20
N ARG A 289 0.79 -8.96 24.43
CA ARG A 289 -0.14 -8.70 25.56
C ARG A 289 -1.19 -7.65 25.24
N ASP A 290 -0.75 -6.55 24.66
CA ASP A 290 -1.59 -5.37 24.46
C ASP A 290 -2.57 -5.59 23.30
N CYS A 291 -2.16 -6.29 22.25
CA CYS A 291 -3.07 -6.75 21.19
C CYS A 291 -4.14 -7.70 21.73
N VAL A 292 -3.77 -8.65 22.60
CA VAL A 292 -4.75 -9.54 23.25
C VAL A 292 -5.71 -8.74 24.12
N ALA A 293 -5.22 -7.75 24.87
CA ALA A 293 -6.07 -6.88 25.67
C ALA A 293 -7.07 -6.09 24.80
N ALA A 294 -6.58 -5.48 23.72
CA ALA A 294 -7.38 -4.70 22.78
C ALA A 294 -8.47 -5.54 22.08
N LEU A 295 -8.11 -6.74 21.61
CA LEU A 295 -9.06 -7.67 20.98
C LEU A 295 -10.14 -8.12 21.97
N LEU A 296 -9.75 -8.46 23.21
CA LEU A 296 -10.73 -8.86 24.23
C LEU A 296 -11.65 -7.71 24.64
N SER A 297 -11.16 -6.47 24.71
CA SER A 297 -12.02 -5.30 24.95
C SER A 297 -12.98 -5.02 23.80
N ALA A 298 -12.59 -5.35 22.57
CA ALA A 298 -13.42 -5.21 21.38
C ALA A 298 -14.39 -6.39 21.15
N GLY A 299 -14.50 -7.32 22.11
CA GLY A 299 -15.45 -8.44 22.02
C GLY A 299 -14.95 -9.66 21.25
N ALA A 300 -13.63 -9.86 21.13
CA ALA A 300 -13.07 -11.07 20.56
C ALA A 300 -13.44 -12.31 21.39
N ARG A 301 -13.96 -13.33 20.70
CA ARG A 301 -14.32 -14.64 21.23
C ARG A 301 -13.06 -15.46 21.51
N ALA A 302 -12.78 -15.65 22.79
CA ALA A 302 -11.60 -16.42 23.22
C ALA A 302 -11.79 -17.94 23.08
N ASP A 303 -13.02 -18.39 22.84
CA ASP A 303 -13.45 -19.77 22.61
C ASP A 303 -13.41 -20.22 21.15
N SER A 304 -13.13 -19.30 20.22
CA SER A 304 -12.92 -19.64 18.82
C SER A 304 -11.84 -20.72 18.68
N ARG A 305 -12.14 -21.72 17.86
CA ARG A 305 -11.27 -22.87 17.59
C ARG A 305 -10.66 -22.69 16.22
N CYS A 306 -9.35 -22.84 16.10
CA CYS A 306 -8.72 -22.84 14.79
C CYS A 306 -9.02 -24.13 14.01
N GLY A 307 -9.29 -24.00 12.71
CA GLY A 307 -9.78 -25.10 11.87
C GLY A 307 -8.85 -26.32 11.84
N ALA A 308 -7.55 -26.11 11.61
CA ALA A 308 -6.61 -27.21 11.39
C ALA A 308 -6.32 -28.09 12.64
N THR A 309 -6.48 -27.55 13.86
CA THR A 309 -6.07 -28.27 15.09
C THR A 309 -7.12 -28.24 16.21
N GLY A 310 -8.24 -27.54 15.99
CA GLY A 310 -9.25 -27.29 17.02
C GLY A 310 -8.72 -26.55 18.25
N ASN A 311 -7.51 -25.99 18.18
CA ASN A 311 -6.87 -25.29 19.29
C ASN A 311 -7.56 -23.94 19.50
N THR A 312 -7.86 -23.61 20.75
CA THR A 312 -8.26 -22.24 21.12
C THR A 312 -7.03 -21.36 21.33
N ALA A 313 -7.20 -20.04 21.36
CA ALA A 313 -6.10 -19.11 21.58
C ALA A 313 -5.33 -19.39 22.90
N LEU A 314 -6.01 -19.94 23.91
CA LEU A 314 -5.38 -20.35 25.17
C LEU A 314 -4.49 -21.61 25.00
N HIS A 315 -4.83 -22.53 24.10
CA HIS A 315 -3.95 -23.66 23.75
C HIS A 315 -2.69 -23.17 23.04
N VAL A 316 -2.83 -22.21 22.12
CA VAL A 316 -1.70 -21.58 21.41
C VAL A 316 -0.81 -20.83 22.41
N ALA A 317 -1.39 -20.03 23.31
CA ALA A 317 -0.65 -19.35 24.38
C ALA A 317 0.08 -20.32 25.32
N ALA A 318 -0.51 -21.49 25.61
CA ALA A 318 0.12 -22.52 26.43
C ALA A 318 1.33 -23.17 25.73
N ALA A 319 1.24 -23.41 24.41
CA ALA A 319 2.33 -23.96 23.61
C ALA A 319 3.50 -22.97 23.46
N ALA A 320 3.20 -21.70 23.16
CA ALA A 320 4.19 -20.64 22.94
C ALA A 320 4.81 -20.05 24.23
N GLY A 321 4.18 -20.27 25.39
CA GLY A 321 4.31 -19.40 26.55
C GLY A 321 5.25 -19.80 27.69
N THR A 322 5.85 -18.76 28.29
CA THR A 322 6.49 -18.71 29.62
C THR A 322 5.45 -18.60 30.75
N ARG A 323 5.85 -18.86 32.00
CA ARG A 323 4.95 -18.88 33.19
C ARG A 323 4.10 -17.61 33.34
N ARG A 324 4.68 -16.42 33.11
CA ARG A 324 3.98 -15.12 33.24
C ARG A 324 2.90 -14.92 32.17
N TRP A 325 3.15 -15.34 30.93
CA TRP A 325 2.19 -15.26 29.83
C TRP A 325 0.99 -16.17 30.06
N ARG A 326 1.24 -17.40 30.49
CA ARG A 326 0.18 -18.34 30.89
C ARG A 326 -0.64 -17.79 32.06
N GLY A 327 0.00 -17.15 33.04
CA GLY A 327 -0.67 -16.48 34.15
C GLY A 327 -1.58 -15.32 33.72
N TYR A 328 -1.18 -14.55 32.71
CA TYR A 328 -2.01 -13.49 32.13
C TYR A 328 -3.28 -14.06 31.47
N TRP A 329 -3.10 -15.04 30.58
CA TRP A 329 -4.20 -15.75 29.93
C TRP A 329 -5.09 -16.49 30.93
N TRP A 330 -4.54 -17.00 32.03
CA TRP A 330 -5.32 -17.65 33.09
C TRP A 330 -6.25 -16.68 33.83
N ARG A 331 -5.81 -15.43 34.04
CA ARG A 331 -6.65 -14.39 34.66
C ARG A 331 -7.76 -13.92 33.73
N LYS A 332 -7.50 -13.84 32.43
CA LYS A 332 -8.47 -13.37 31.42
C LYS A 332 -9.38 -14.49 30.86
N GLY A 333 -8.90 -15.73 30.81
CA GLY A 333 -9.54 -16.89 30.18
C GLY A 333 -10.30 -17.81 31.15
N ALA A 334 -10.96 -17.25 32.17
CA ALA A 334 -11.64 -18.05 33.20
C ALA A 334 -12.74 -19.00 32.65
N GLY A 335 -13.33 -18.69 31.49
CA GLY A 335 -14.34 -19.52 30.80
C GLY A 335 -13.78 -20.64 29.93
N LEU A 336 -12.47 -20.68 29.65
CA LEU A 336 -11.85 -21.60 28.66
C LEU A 336 -11.10 -22.78 29.27
N ARG A 337 -11.27 -22.96 30.57
CA ARG A 337 -10.52 -23.95 31.36
C ARG A 337 -10.77 -25.39 30.92
N GLU A 338 -11.92 -25.65 30.32
CA GLU A 338 -12.37 -26.99 29.95
C GLU A 338 -12.35 -27.25 28.45
N ALA A 339 -11.98 -26.24 27.64
CA ALA A 339 -11.88 -26.41 26.19
C ALA A 339 -10.85 -27.50 25.87
N ARG A 340 -11.29 -28.50 25.11
CA ARG A 340 -10.45 -29.56 24.54
C ARG A 340 -10.23 -29.29 23.07
N ASN A 341 -9.02 -29.49 22.56
CA ASN A 341 -8.78 -29.44 21.12
C ASN A 341 -9.32 -30.69 20.39
N SER A 342 -9.17 -30.78 19.07
CA SER A 342 -9.62 -31.95 18.28
C SER A 342 -8.93 -33.24 18.70
N ALA A 343 -7.71 -33.17 19.25
CA ALA A 343 -6.99 -34.30 19.84
C ALA A 343 -7.43 -34.63 21.29
N GLY A 344 -8.51 -34.04 21.79
CA GLY A 344 -9.04 -34.25 23.16
C GLY A 344 -8.16 -33.68 24.27
N ARG A 345 -7.07 -32.96 23.94
CA ARG A 345 -6.10 -32.41 24.90
C ARG A 345 -6.62 -31.09 25.44
N ARG A 346 -6.46 -30.92 26.76
CA ARG A 346 -6.63 -29.63 27.44
C ARG A 346 -5.33 -28.84 27.37
N HIS A 347 -5.40 -27.52 27.42
CA HIS A 347 -4.23 -26.66 27.54
C HIS A 347 -3.30 -27.03 28.73
N THR A 348 -3.83 -27.63 29.79
CA THR A 348 -3.07 -28.08 30.97
C THR A 348 -2.16 -29.28 30.71
N THR A 349 -2.41 -30.09 29.68
CA THR A 349 -1.53 -31.23 29.35
C THR A 349 -0.17 -30.76 28.86
N TRP A 350 -0.14 -29.62 28.15
CA TRP A 350 1.07 -28.95 27.70
C TRP A 350 1.88 -28.32 28.85
N LEU A 351 1.20 -27.90 29.92
CA LEU A 351 1.82 -27.43 31.16
C LEU A 351 2.51 -28.56 31.94
N ARG A 352 1.93 -29.76 31.95
CA ARG A 352 2.45 -30.94 32.67
C ARG A 352 3.71 -31.52 32.03
N ARG A 353 3.82 -31.51 30.71
CA ARG A 353 5.00 -32.03 29.97
C ARG A 353 6.27 -31.17 30.12
N ARG A 354 6.17 -29.91 30.54
CA ARG A 354 7.31 -28.98 30.69
C ARG A 354 7.66 -28.66 32.17
N GLY A 355 7.32 -29.55 33.12
CA GLY A 355 7.79 -29.47 34.51
C GLY A 355 7.26 -28.30 35.35
N MET A 356 5.95 -28.03 35.33
CA MET A 356 5.33 -26.97 36.17
C MET A 356 4.34 -27.51 37.20
N ASP A 357 4.82 -28.25 38.20
CA ASP A 357 3.99 -28.72 39.33
C ASP A 357 3.44 -27.56 40.20
N VAL A 358 4.14 -26.42 40.23
CA VAL A 358 3.74 -25.22 40.99
C VAL A 358 2.45 -24.59 40.47
N PHE A 359 2.14 -24.74 39.18
CA PHE A 359 0.91 -24.16 38.61
C PHE A 359 -0.33 -25.01 38.93
N LEU A 360 -0.17 -26.33 39.01
CA LEU A 360 -1.22 -27.25 39.48
C LEU A 360 -1.56 -27.02 40.95
N ALA A 361 -0.59 -26.68 41.80
CA ALA A 361 -0.83 -26.26 43.18
C ALA A 361 -1.67 -24.97 43.27
N PHE A 362 -1.44 -24.01 42.38
CA PHE A 362 -2.26 -22.78 42.29
C PHE A 362 -3.69 -23.07 41.77
N CYS A 363 -3.84 -24.02 40.85
CA CYS A 363 -5.14 -24.48 40.35
C CYS A 363 -5.94 -25.23 41.42
N ASN A 364 -5.30 -26.14 42.15
CA ASN A 364 -5.89 -26.89 43.26
C ASN A 364 -6.27 -25.97 44.42
N SER A 365 -5.47 -24.95 44.73
CA SER A 365 -5.81 -23.96 45.75
C SER A 365 -6.96 -23.03 45.32
N ALA A 366 -7.00 -22.53 44.08
CA ALA A 366 -8.11 -21.70 43.60
C ALA A 366 -9.45 -22.45 43.49
N THR A 367 -9.41 -23.73 43.08
CA THR A 367 -10.61 -24.60 43.07
C THR A 367 -11.00 -25.03 44.49
N ALA A 368 -10.05 -25.29 45.38
CA ALA A 368 -10.30 -25.50 46.80
C ALA A 368 -10.87 -24.24 47.47
N TRP A 369 -10.47 -23.04 47.04
CA TRP A 369 -10.99 -21.76 47.54
C TRP A 369 -12.42 -21.50 47.06
N ARG A 370 -12.76 -21.84 45.80
CA ARG A 370 -14.16 -21.86 45.32
C ARG A 370 -15.02 -22.92 46.02
N ARG A 371 -14.50 -24.13 46.25
CA ARG A 371 -15.21 -25.17 47.02
C ARG A 371 -15.39 -24.77 48.49
N ARG A 372 -14.42 -24.08 49.10
CA ARG A 372 -14.56 -23.50 50.45
C ARG A 372 -15.59 -22.39 50.48
N ARG A 373 -15.62 -21.43 49.54
CA ARG A 373 -16.71 -20.43 49.47
C ARG A 373 -18.09 -21.04 49.20
N GLY A 374 -18.17 -22.08 48.38
CA GLY A 374 -19.41 -22.85 48.16
C GLY A 374 -19.87 -23.61 49.41
N ARG A 375 -18.94 -24.23 50.15
CA ARG A 375 -19.23 -24.87 51.45
C ARG A 375 -19.54 -23.87 52.57
N VAL A 376 -18.96 -22.67 52.57
CA VAL A 376 -19.29 -21.61 53.55
C VAL A 376 -20.70 -21.08 53.31
N LYS A 377 -21.14 -20.93 52.03
CA LYS A 377 -22.55 -20.64 51.73
C LYS A 377 -23.50 -21.79 52.09
N ALA A 378 -23.10 -23.06 51.89
CA ALA A 378 -23.92 -24.21 52.29
C ALA A 378 -23.91 -24.47 53.82
N GLY A 379 -22.85 -24.08 54.52
CA GLY A 379 -22.72 -24.17 55.98
C GLY A 379 -23.51 -23.11 56.72
N LEU A 380 -23.64 -21.90 56.16
CA LEU A 380 -24.53 -20.87 56.71
C LEU A 380 -26.02 -21.21 56.56
N CYS A 381 -26.42 -21.96 55.52
CA CYS A 381 -27.81 -22.40 55.36
C CYS A 381 -28.20 -23.56 56.30
N ARG A 382 -27.24 -24.35 56.82
CA ARG A 382 -27.51 -25.40 57.83
C ARG A 382 -27.41 -24.90 59.28
N GLY A 383 -26.90 -23.68 59.50
CA GLY A 383 -26.82 -23.03 60.82
C GLY A 383 -28.08 -22.27 61.23
N ARG A 384 -28.95 -21.88 60.28
CA ARG A 384 -30.21 -21.18 60.57
C ARG A 384 -31.32 -22.08 61.12
N SER A 385 -31.34 -23.37 60.74
CA SER A 385 -32.40 -24.31 61.15
C SER A 385 -32.26 -24.86 62.58
N ARG A 386 -31.17 -24.55 63.29
CA ARG A 386 -30.94 -25.01 64.69
C ARG A 386 -31.07 -23.89 65.73
N TRP A 387 -31.22 -22.64 65.29
CA TRP A 387 -31.50 -21.49 66.16
C TRP A 387 -32.99 -21.14 66.26
N GLU A 388 -33.82 -21.63 65.33
CA GLU A 388 -35.28 -21.38 65.30
C GLU A 388 -36.12 -22.43 66.08
N GLN A 389 -35.49 -23.37 66.78
CA GLN A 389 -36.16 -24.34 67.67
C GLN A 389 -35.77 -24.19 69.15
N ARG A 390 -34.99 -23.16 69.53
CA ARG A 390 -34.64 -22.86 70.94
C ARG A 390 -35.24 -21.55 71.47
N SER A 391 -36.11 -20.90 70.69
CA SER A 391 -36.78 -19.65 71.04
C SER A 391 -38.28 -19.80 71.36
N THR A 392 -38.79 -21.02 71.55
CA THR A 392 -40.20 -21.29 71.93
C THR A 392 -40.37 -22.07 73.24
N GLN A 393 -39.42 -21.98 74.17
CA GLN A 393 -39.62 -22.41 75.56
C GLN A 393 -39.09 -21.33 76.51
N GLY A 394 -40.01 -20.55 77.06
CA GLY A 394 -39.75 -19.59 78.12
C GLY A 394 -40.36 -18.23 77.84
N MET A 395 -41.69 -18.09 78.04
CA MET A 395 -42.36 -16.97 78.72
C MET A 395 -43.89 -17.08 78.56
N GLY A 396 -44.60 -16.94 79.69
CA GLY A 396 -46.06 -17.08 79.87
C GLY A 396 -46.31 -18.23 80.86
N GLU A 397 -46.83 -18.03 82.07
CA GLU A 397 -47.87 -17.09 82.50
C GLU A 397 -47.75 -16.83 84.02
N ASP A 398 -47.85 -15.57 84.43
CA ASP A 398 -48.28 -15.17 85.77
C ASP A 398 -49.69 -14.60 85.62
N GLY A 399 -50.67 -15.20 86.29
CA GLY A 399 -52.06 -14.75 86.32
C GLY A 399 -52.71 -15.16 87.64
N ARG A 400 -52.81 -14.20 88.57
CA ARG A 400 -53.63 -14.28 89.78
C ARG A 400 -55.11 -14.40 89.40
N LEU A 401 -55.81 -15.37 90.00
CA LEU A 401 -56.95 -15.20 90.92
C LEU A 401 -57.36 -16.55 91.50
#